data_AF-A0A660RIS2-F1
#
_entry.id   AF-A0A660RIS2-F1
#
_cell.length_a   1.000
_cell.length_b   1.000
_cell.length_c   1.000
_cell.angle_alpha   90.00
_cell.angle_beta   90.00
_cell.angle_gamma   90.00
#
_symmetry.space_group_name_H-M   'P 1'
#
loop_
_entity.id
_entity.type
_entity.pdbx_description
1 polymer ?
#
loop_
_entity_poly.entity_id
_entity_poly.type
_entity_poly.pdbx_seq_one_letter_code
_entity_poly.pdbx_strand_id
1 'polypeptide(L)' 'MRYKWYVPYLFILPAMIGLFVFRLGPIFFAISMAFTDWSPFGSPSFIGLENFIDLFTSPDFWRILLNTL' A
#
# COMPACT_ATOMS: atom_id res chain seq x y z
N MET A 1 -40.98 -14.38 -8.96
CA MET A 1 -40.16 -14.26 -7.73
C MET A 1 -39.55 -12.87 -7.71
N ARG A 2 -39.81 -12.04 -6.69
CA ARG A 2 -39.27 -10.68 -6.58
C ARG A 2 -37.91 -10.78 -5.90
N TYR A 3 -36.82 -10.76 -6.68
CA TYR A 3 -35.47 -10.82 -6.13
C TYR A 3 -35.25 -9.62 -5.20
N LYS A 4 -34.75 -9.88 -3.99
CA LYS A 4 -34.46 -8.80 -3.04
C LYS A 4 -33.21 -8.06 -3.52
N TRP A 5 -33.27 -6.73 -3.53
CA TRP A 5 -32.26 -5.85 -4.12
C TRP A 5 -30.85 -6.01 -3.51
N TYR A 6 -30.74 -6.53 -2.28
CA TYR A 6 -29.46 -6.72 -1.60
C TYR A 6 -28.75 -8.04 -1.96
N VAL A 7 -29.44 -8.99 -2.60
CA VAL A 7 -28.89 -10.33 -2.91
C VAL A 7 -27.64 -10.24 -3.81
N PRO A 8 -27.62 -9.44 -4.90
CA PRO A 8 -26.41 -9.29 -5.73
C PRO A 8 -25.19 -8.79 -4.95
N TYR A 9 -25.39 -7.89 -3.98
CA TYR A 9 -24.29 -7.37 -3.16
C TYR A 9 -23.68 -8.45 -2.26
N LEU A 10 -24.50 -9.36 -1.71
CA LEU A 10 -24.01 -10.50 -0.94
C LEU A 10 -23.17 -11.46 -1.78
N PHE A 11 -23.47 -11.61 -3.08
CA PHE A 11 -22.67 -12.43 -3.99
C PHE A 11 -21.31 -11.82 -4.30
N ILE A 12 -21.22 -10.49 -4.40
CA ILE A 12 -19.97 -9.79 -4.71
C ILE A 12 -19.13 -9.58 -3.43
N LEU A 13 -19.76 -9.61 -2.25
CA LEU A 13 -19.12 -9.33 -0.97
C LEU A 13 -17.83 -10.15 -0.72
N PRO A 14 -17.77 -11.48 -0.94
CA PRO A 14 -16.55 -12.25 -0.71
C PRO A 14 -15.40 -11.81 -1.62
N ALA A 15 -15.69 -11.50 -2.89
CA ALA A 15 -14.69 -10.99 -3.83
C ALA A 15 -14.20 -9.60 -3.42
N MET A 16 -15.10 -8.72 -2.94
CA MET A 16 -14.71 -7.41 -2.41
C MET A 16 -13.81 -7.55 -1.18
N ILE A 17 -14.18 -8.41 -0.22
CA ILE A 17 -13.36 -8.65 0.97
C ILE A 17 -11.98 -9.14 0.56
N GLY A 18 -11.89 -10.11 -0.36
CA GLY A 18 -10.61 -10.58 -0.89
C GLY A 18 -9.79 -9.46 -1.52
N LEU A 19 -10.42 -8.60 -2.33
CA LEU A 19 -9.76 -7.43 -2.93
C LEU A 19 -9.24 -6.46 -1.85
N PHE A 20 -10.05 -6.13 -0.84
CA PHE A 20 -9.64 -5.20 0.21
C PHE A 20 -8.52 -5.78 1.08
N VAL A 21 -8.60 -7.05 1.47
CA VAL A 21 -7.63 -7.65 2.38
C VAL A 21 -6.32 -7.97 1.69
N PHE A 22 -6.36 -8.57 0.50
CA PHE A 22 -5.16 -9.11 -0.15
C PHE A 22 -4.54 -8.17 -1.19
N ARG A 23 -5.30 -7.21 -1.74
CA ARG A 23 -4.79 -6.27 -2.72
C ARG A 23 -4.60 -4.88 -2.14
N LEU A 24 -5.66 -4.29 -1.58
CA LEU A 24 -5.60 -2.93 -1.07
C LEU A 24 -4.94 -2.85 0.31
N GLY A 25 -5.13 -3.86 1.16
CA GLY A 25 -4.54 -3.93 2.50
C GLY A 25 -3.01 -3.77 2.48
N PRO A 26 -2.27 -4.58 1.69
CA PRO A 26 -0.82 -4.42 1.55
C PRO A 26 -0.41 -3.07 0.98
N ILE A 27 -1.20 -2.48 0.08
CA ILE A 27 -0.93 -1.14 -0.47
C ILE A 27 -1.00 -0.09 0.64
N PHE A 28 -2.06 -0.08 1.44
CA PHE A 28 -2.18 0.85 2.57
C PHE A 28 -1.08 0.63 3.61
N PHE A 29 -0.73 -0.62 3.87
CA PHE A 29 0.39 -0.95 4.75
C PHE A 29 1.73 -0.41 4.20
N ALA A 30 2.02 -0.62 2.91
CA ALA A 30 3.20 -0.07 2.25
C ALA A 30 3.23 1.46 2.28
N ILE A 31 2.09 2.12 2.07
CA ILE A 31 1.97 3.58 2.20
C ILE A 31 2.31 4.01 3.62
N SER A 32 1.79 3.35 4.66
CA SER A 32 2.12 3.70 6.05
C SER A 32 3.61 3.51 6.37
N MET A 33 4.23 2.45 5.84
CA MET A 33 5.67 2.22 5.97
C MET A 33 6.49 3.29 5.26
N ALA A 34 6.01 3.85 4.14
CA ALA A 34 6.74 4.92 3.44
C ALA A 34 6.96 6.19 4.29
N PHE A 35 6.11 6.44 5.31
CA PHE A 35 6.25 7.56 6.24
C PHE A 35 6.86 7.18 7.60
N THR A 36 7.31 5.94 7.74
CA THR A 36 7.76 5.35 9.01
C THR A 36 9.16 4.78 8.81
N ASP A 37 10.03 4.94 9.80
CA ASP A 37 11.24 4.12 9.92
C ASP A 37 10.78 2.73 10.38
N TRP A 38 10.64 1.83 9.41
CA TRP A 38 10.16 0.48 9.62
C TRP A 38 11.33 -0.50 9.52
N SER A 39 11.48 -1.35 10.53
CA SER A 39 12.43 -2.46 10.50
C SER A 39 11.76 -3.75 10.98
N PRO A 40 12.19 -4.93 10.47
CA PRO A 40 11.60 -6.22 10.88
C PRO A 40 11.77 -6.55 12.37
N PHE A 41 12.77 -5.97 13.03
CA PHE A 41 13.15 -6.27 14.41
C PHE A 41 13.05 -5.07 15.35
N GLY A 42 12.49 -3.94 14.90
CA GLY A 42 12.38 -2.71 15.67
C GLY A 42 10.94 -2.22 15.79
N SER A 43 10.73 -1.25 16.69
CA SER A 43 9.44 -0.56 16.80
C SER A 43 9.33 0.49 15.69
N PRO A 44 8.27 0.47 14.88
CA PRO A 44 8.07 1.47 13.83
C PRO A 44 7.99 2.87 14.43
N SER A 45 8.76 3.81 13.88
CA SER A 45 8.73 5.22 14.30
C SER A 45 8.31 6.11 13.14
N PHE A 46 7.36 7.03 13.39
CA PHE A 46 6.89 7.92 12.33
C PHE A 46 7.92 9.03 12.07
N ILE A 47 8.47 9.06 10.87
CA ILE A 47 9.52 10.00 10.43
C ILE A 47 9.02 10.99 9.37
N GLY A 48 7.72 10.95 9.05
CA GLY A 48 7.12 11.87 8.09
C GLY A 48 7.66 11.66 6.67
N LEU A 49 8.31 12.67 6.10
CA LEU A 49 8.76 12.66 4.71
C LEU A 49 10.24 12.32 4.52
N GLU A 50 10.94 11.97 5.59
CA GLU A 50 12.40 11.75 5.55
C GLU A 50 12.81 10.70 4.51
N ASN A 51 12.15 9.53 4.46
CA ASN A 51 12.38 8.51 3.43
C ASN A 51 12.28 9.05 1.99
N PHE A 52 11.37 9.99 1.72
CA PHE A 52 11.22 10.57 0.40
C PHE A 52 12.33 11.56 0.09
N ILE A 53 12.71 12.39 1.06
CA ILE A 53 13.83 13.32 0.92
C ILE A 53 15.12 12.55 0.62
N ASP A 54 15.40 11.50 1.37
CA ASP A 54 16.57 10.64 1.17
C ASP A 54 16.58 9.99 -0.21
N LEU A 55 15.43 9.48 -0.65
CA LEU A 55 15.28 8.87 -1.97
C LEU A 55 15.54 9.89 -3.10
N PHE A 56 14.91 11.06 -3.04
CA PHE A 56 15.01 12.07 -4.11
C PHE A 56 16.33 12.84 -4.11
N THR A 57 17.03 12.90 -2.97
CA THR A 57 18.37 13.50 -2.89
C THR A 57 19.48 12.51 -3.23
N SER A 58 19.20 11.21 -3.29
CA SER A 58 20.15 10.18 -3.67
C SER A 58 20.51 10.23 -5.16
N PRO A 59 21.79 10.42 -5.53
CA PRO A 59 22.22 10.34 -6.93
C PRO A 59 22.00 8.96 -7.54
N ASP A 60 22.08 7.91 -6.72
CA ASP A 60 21.93 6.53 -7.18
C ASP A 60 20.48 6.21 -7.53
N PHE A 61 19.51 6.77 -6.81
CA PHE A 61 18.09 6.65 -7.15
C PHE A 61 17.82 7.12 -8.59
N TRP A 62 18.31 8.30 -8.95
CA TRP A 62 18.12 8.85 -10.30
C TRP A 62 18.84 8.04 -11.38
N ARG A 63 20.04 7.54 -11.09
CA ARG A 63 20.77 6.64 -12.01
C ARG A 63 19.98 5.36 -12.27
N ILE A 64 19.48 4.71 -11.23
CA ILE A 64 18.71 3.47 -11.34
C ILE A 64 17.39 3.72 -12.08
N LEU A 65 16.69 4.81 -11.75
CA LEU A 65 15.45 5.19 -12.41
C LEU A 65 15.63 5.39 -13.91
N LEU A 66 16.65 6.13 -14.33
CA LEU A 66 16.94 6.40 -15.74
C LEU A 66 17.41 5.16 -16.51
N ASN A 67 18.08 4.22 -15.84
CA ASN A 67 18.45 2.95 -16.47
C ASN A 67 17.25 2.00 -16.69
N THR A 68 16.17 2.19 -15.91
CA THR A 68 14.99 1.31 -15.95
C THR A 68 13.93 1.78 -16.94
N LEU A 69 13.85 3.10 -17.17
CA LEU A 69 12.94 3.73 -18.13
C LEU A 69 13.42 3.55 -19.58
#